data_AF-A0A8S8Z0W5-F1
#
_entry.id   AF-A0A8S8Z0W5-F1
#
_cell.length_a   1.000
_cell.length_b   1.000
_cell.length_c   1.000
_cell.angle_alpha   90.00
_cell.angle_beta   90.00
_cell.angle_gamma   90.00
#
_symmetry.space_group_name_H-M   'P 1'
#
loop_
_entity.id
_entity.type
_entity.pdbx_description
1 polymer ?
#
loop_
_entity_poly.entity_id
_entity_poly.type
_entity_poly.pdbx_seq_one_letter_code
_entity_poly.pdbx_strand_id
1 'polypeptide(L)' 'MQIEQYEKAGKIAGTVREDVRNKNWVGHTVEEICEYVESEIIKKGAKCAFPVNTSINEIAAHYTAEPNDPKTISDTI' A
#
# COMPACT_ATOMS: atom_id res chain seq x y z
N MET A 1 7.87 1.33 -23.59
CA MET A 1 8.12 0.46 -22.41
C MET A 1 8.43 -0.94 -22.92
N GLN A 2 9.50 -1.56 -22.44
CA GLN A 2 9.77 -2.96 -22.78
C GLN A 2 8.84 -3.86 -21.95
N ILE A 3 8.26 -4.90 -22.56
CA ILE A 3 7.31 -5.82 -21.90
C ILE A 3 7.90 -6.38 -20.60
N GLU A 4 9.18 -6.73 -20.61
CA GLU A 4 9.90 -7.24 -19.44
C GLU A 4 9.85 -6.29 -18.23
N GLN A 5 9.98 -4.98 -18.45
CA GLN A 5 9.90 -3.99 -17.37
C GLN A 5 8.49 -3.92 -16.77
N TYR A 6 7.47 -4.04 -17.62
CA TYR A 6 6.07 -4.08 -17.19
C TYR A 6 5.77 -5.34 -16.36
N GLU A 7 6.22 -6.50 -16.83
CA GLU A 7 6.08 -7.76 -16.11
C GLU A 7 6.83 -7.74 -14.76
N LYS A 8 8.05 -7.19 -14.73
CA LYS A 8 8.80 -7.03 -13.48
C LYS A 8 8.08 -6.12 -12.48
N ALA A 9 7.55 -4.99 -12.93
CA ALA A 9 6.77 -4.09 -12.08
C ALA A 9 5.50 -4.79 -11.55
N GLY A 10 4.78 -5.52 -12.41
CA GLY A 10 3.60 -6.29 -12.02
C GLY A 10 3.89 -7.39 -11.00
N LYS A 11 5.01 -8.10 -11.14
CA LYS A 11 5.46 -9.11 -10.16
C LYS A 11 5.73 -8.48 -8.79
N ILE A 12 6.46 -7.36 -8.74
CA ILE A 12 6.76 -6.65 -7.49
C ILE A 12 5.46 -6.16 -6.84
N ALA A 13 4.60 -5.48 -7.61
CA ALA A 13 3.31 -5.00 -7.11
C ALA A 13 2.42 -6.14 -6.58
N GLY A 14 2.38 -7.26 -7.30
CA GLY A 14 1.66 -8.46 -6.90
C GLY A 14 2.18 -9.05 -5.58
N THR A 15 3.49 -9.20 -5.43
CA THR A 15 4.10 -9.68 -4.18
C THR A 15 3.76 -8.77 -3.01
N VAL A 16 3.99 -7.46 -3.13
CA VAL A 16 3.73 -6.51 -2.03
C VAL A 16 2.23 -6.49 -1.67
N ARG A 17 1.33 -6.58 -2.66
CA ARG A 17 -0.12 -6.65 -2.41
C ARG A 17 -0.49 -7.86 -1.54
N GLU A 18 0.09 -9.03 -1.79
CA GLU A 18 -0.16 -10.21 -0.96
C GLU A 18 0.49 -10.11 0.43
N ASP A 19 1.69 -9.52 0.52
CA ASP A 19 2.37 -9.27 1.80
C ASP A 19 1.49 -8.38 2.72
N VAL A 20 0.87 -7.35 2.16
CA VAL A 20 -0.07 -6.46 2.88
C VAL A 20 -1.32 -7.21 3.31
N ARG A 21 -1.92 -8.00 2.41
CA ARG A 21 -3.14 -8.78 2.69
C ARG A 21 -2.97 -9.75 3.86
N ASN A 22 -1.79 -10.34 4.00
CA ASN A 22 -1.54 -11.39 4.99
C ASN A 22 -1.20 -10.86 6.39
N LYS A 23 -1.08 -9.54 6.56
CA LYS A 23 -0.80 -8.91 7.86
C LYS A 23 -2.09 -8.43 8.52
N ASN A 24 -2.20 -8.60 9.84
CA ASN A 24 -3.28 -7.98 10.60
C ASN A 24 -2.95 -6.50 10.80
N TRP A 25 -3.85 -5.62 10.35
CA TRP A 25 -3.69 -4.17 10.45
C TRP A 25 -4.59 -3.52 11.50
N VAL A 26 -5.46 -4.27 12.18
CA VAL A 26 -6.33 -3.70 13.23
C VAL A 26 -5.48 -3.00 14.28
N GLY A 27 -5.82 -1.75 14.57
CA GLY A 27 -5.09 -0.88 15.50
C GLY A 27 -3.88 -0.16 14.90
N HIS A 28 -3.43 -0.51 13.70
CA HIS A 28 -2.42 0.27 12.96
C HIS A 28 -3.05 1.48 12.30
N THR A 29 -2.24 2.52 12.15
CA THR A 29 -2.57 3.72 11.39
C THR A 29 -2.58 3.45 9.89
N VAL A 30 -3.30 4.29 9.14
CA VAL A 30 -3.24 4.26 7.68
C VAL A 30 -1.86 4.66 7.16
N GLU A 31 -1.18 5.56 7.88
CA GLU A 31 0.21 5.96 7.62
C GLU A 31 1.16 4.75 7.64
N GLU A 32 1.11 3.92 8.68
CA GLU A 32 1.93 2.70 8.78
C GLU A 32 1.70 1.73 7.60
N ILE A 33 0.49 1.67 7.06
CA ILE A 33 0.18 0.84 5.89
C ILE A 33 0.82 1.43 4.64
N CYS A 34 0.62 2.72 4.40
CA CYS A 34 1.21 3.42 3.25
C CYS A 34 2.73 3.30 3.25
N GLU A 35 3.38 3.63 4.37
CA GLU A 35 4.84 3.54 4.53
C GLU A 35 5.37 2.12 4.35
N TYR A 36 4.67 1.13 4.91
CA TYR A 36 5.05 -0.28 4.73
C TYR A 36 5.07 -0.66 3.25
N VAL A 37 3.98 -0.38 2.51
CA VAL A 37 3.86 -0.73 1.09
C VAL A 37 4.91 -0.03 0.26
N GLU A 38 5.07 1.27 0.43
CA GLU A 38 6.05 2.05 -0.33
C GLU A 38 7.48 1.58 -0.03
N SER A 39 7.78 1.29 1.23
CA SER A 39 9.10 0.76 1.63
C SER A 39 9.38 -0.61 1.02
N GLU A 40 8.39 -1.52 0.95
CA GLU A 40 8.57 -2.84 0.36
C GLU A 40 8.76 -2.78 -1.16
N ILE A 41 8.06 -1.88 -1.85
CA ILE A 41 8.28 -1.62 -3.28
C ILE A 41 9.72 -1.12 -3.52
N ILE A 42 10.18 -0.17 -2.70
CA ILE A 42 11.54 0.39 -2.80
C ILE A 42 12.62 -0.66 -2.50
N LYS A 43 12.45 -1.46 -1.43
CA LYS A 43 13.38 -2.56 -1.07
C LYS A 43 13.51 -3.60 -2.19
N LYS A 44 12.44 -3.84 -2.94
CA LYS A 44 12.45 -4.76 -4.11
C LYS A 44 13.00 -4.10 -5.38
N GLY A 45 13.55 -2.89 -5.29
CA GLY A 45 14.26 -2.20 -6.38
C GLY A 45 13.34 -1.50 -7.38
N ALA A 46 12.11 -1.16 -6.99
CA ALA A 46 11.16 -0.41 -7.81
C ALA A 46 10.89 0.98 -7.23
N LYS A 47 10.07 1.75 -7.93
CA LYS A 47 9.52 3.03 -7.46
C LYS A 47 7.99 2.95 -7.49
N CYS A 48 7.35 3.65 -6.56
CA CYS A 48 5.90 3.80 -6.59
C CYS A 48 5.49 4.59 -7.83
N ALA A 49 4.48 4.10 -8.55
CA ALA A 49 3.92 4.81 -9.71
C ALA A 49 3.02 5.98 -9.29
N PHE A 50 2.43 5.87 -8.10
CA PHE A 50 1.60 6.86 -7.41
C PHE A 50 1.63 6.55 -5.90
N PRO A 51 1.24 7.51 -5.03
CA PRO A 51 1.15 7.28 -3.59
C PRO A 51 0.21 6.13 -3.26
N VAL A 52 0.55 5.27 -2.31
CA VAL A 52 -0.29 4.11 -1.99
C VAL A 52 -1.64 4.57 -1.45
N ASN A 53 -2.71 3.98 -1.98
CA ASN A 53 -4.07 4.27 -1.53
C ASN A 53 -4.56 3.22 -0.55
N THR A 54 -5.05 3.67 0.60
CA THR A 54 -5.70 2.85 1.63
C THR A 54 -7.08 3.45 1.91
N SER A 55 -8.04 3.11 1.06
CA SER A 55 -9.41 3.58 1.19
C SER A 55 -10.22 2.64 2.08
N ILE A 56 -10.98 3.20 3.02
CA ILE A 56 -11.72 2.45 4.04
C ILE A 56 -13.20 2.81 3.93
N ASN A 57 -14.07 1.81 4.06
CA ASN A 57 -15.54 1.95 4.07
C ASN A 57 -16.11 2.71 2.86
N GLU A 58 -16.72 3.87 3.07
CA GLU A 58 -17.37 4.69 2.04
C GLU A 58 -16.38 5.40 1.10
N ILE A 59 -15.09 5.38 1.41
CA ILE A 59 -14.06 5.99 0.59
C ILE A 59 -13.76 5.07 -0.60
N ALA A 60 -14.02 5.56 -1.81
CA ALA A 60 -13.85 4.76 -3.02
C ALA A 60 -12.37 4.59 -3.44
N ALA A 61 -11.60 5.68 -3.43
CA ALA A 61 -10.23 5.74 -3.96
C ALA A 61 -9.52 7.01 -3.44
N HIS A 62 -8.22 7.13 -3.78
CA HIS A 62 -7.42 8.34 -3.61
C HIS A 62 -7.17 8.78 -2.17
N TYR A 63 -7.40 7.91 -1.19
CA TYR A 63 -6.97 8.17 0.18
C TYR A 63 -5.56 7.64 0.40
N THR A 64 -4.60 8.55 0.58
CA THR A 64 -3.24 8.25 1.03
C THR A 64 -3.01 9.04 2.31
N ALA A 65 -2.38 8.43 3.31
CA ALA A 65 -2.15 9.10 4.58
C ALA A 65 -1.22 10.30 4.39
N GLU A 66 -1.61 11.44 4.97
CA GLU A 66 -0.68 12.54 5.20
C GLU A 66 0.17 12.24 6.45
N PRO A 67 1.34 12.90 6.61
CA PRO A 67 2.16 12.71 7.81
C PRO A 67 1.37 12.97 9.11
N ASN A 68 1.44 12.04 10.06
CA ASN A 68 0.67 12.05 11.32
C ASN A 68 -0.85 11.91 11.16
N ASP A 69 -1.32 11.24 10.11
CA ASP A 69 -2.73 10.89 9.95
C ASP A 69 -3.20 10.00 11.12
N PRO A 70 -4.16 10.45 11.94
CA PRO A 70 -4.58 9.70 13.12
C PRO A 70 -5.53 8.54 12.80
N LYS A 71 -5.91 8.32 11.53
CA LYS A 71 -6.84 7.24 11.17
C LYS A 71 -6.19 5.88 11.40
N THR A 72 -6.94 5.00 12.04
CA THR A 72 -6.54 3.62 12.31
C THR A 72 -7.53 2.63 11.70
N ILE A 73 -7.04 1.43 11.38
CA ILE A 73 -7.90 0.33 10.95
C ILE A 73 -8.67 -0.22 12.15
N SER A 74 -10.00 -0.30 11.99
CA SER A 74 -10.94 -0.86 12.94
C SER A 74 -11.43 -2.22 12.44
N ASP A 75 -11.78 -3.12 13.36
CA ASP A 75 -12.50 -4.37 13.08
C ASP A 75 -14.02 -4.17 13.02
N THR A 76 -14.49 -2.99 13.41
CA THR A 76 -15.88 -2.55 13.34
C THR A 76 -16.08 -1.68 12.11
N ILE A 77 -17.17 -1.94 11.37
CA ILE A 77 -17.60 -1.17 10.18
C ILE A 77 -18.09 0.21 10.60
#